data_AF-A1YSE8-F1
#
_entry.id   AF-A1YSE8-F1
#
_cell.length_a   1.000
_cell.length_b   1.000
_cell.length_c   1.000
_cell.angle_alpha   90.00
_cell.angle_beta   90.00
_cell.angle_gamma   90.00
#
_symmetry.space_group_name_H-M   'P 1'
#
loop_
_entity.id
_entity.type
_entity.pdbx_description
1 polymer ?
#
loop_
_entity_poly.entity_id
_entity_poly.type
_entity_poly.pdbx_seq_one_letter_code
_entity_poly.pdbx_strand_id
1 'polypeptide(L)' 'DLQQIGISAKDVVIGLAASGRTPYVLEAVTYAREIGAKTASISCVQDAEISPLVDAPIEVLVGPEVVTGS' A
#
# COMPACT_ATOMS: atom_id res chain seq x y z
N ASP A 1 14.90 1.16 1.19
CA ASP A 1 14.72 -0.31 1.04
C ASP A 1 14.51 -0.73 -0.40
N LEU A 2 13.43 -0.32 -1.07
CA LEU A 2 13.14 -0.73 -2.45
C LEU A 2 14.26 -0.42 -3.45
N GLN A 3 14.95 0.72 -3.30
CA GLN A 3 16.14 1.06 -4.08
C GLN A 3 17.30 0.06 -3.88
N GLN A 4 17.56 -0.37 -2.64
CA GLN A 4 18.62 -1.35 -2.35
C GLN A 4 18.26 -2.75 -2.86
N ILE A 5 16.98 -3.11 -2.82
CA ILE A 5 16.48 -4.38 -3.37
C ILE A 5 16.60 -4.39 -4.91
N GLY A 6 16.60 -3.22 -5.55
CA GLY A 6 16.76 -3.10 -7.00
C GLY A 6 15.50 -3.53 -7.78
N ILE A 7 14.31 -3.16 -7.28
CA ILE A 7 13.04 -3.45 -7.97
C ILE A 7 12.99 -2.83 -9.38
N SER A 8 12.18 -3.41 -10.25
CA SER A 8 12.04 -3.05 -11.65
C SER A 8 10.58 -3.05 -12.11
N ALA A 9 10.34 -2.60 -13.34
CA ALA A 9 9.03 -2.65 -13.97
C ALA A 9 8.46 -4.08 -14.17
N LYS A 10 9.26 -5.13 -13.92
CA LYS A 10 8.82 -6.53 -13.97
C LYS A 10 8.25 -7.03 -12.63
N ASP A 11 8.39 -6.25 -11.58
CA ASP A 11 7.98 -6.61 -10.23
C ASP A 11 6.59 -6.04 -9.90
N VAL A 12 6.00 -6.58 -8.84
CA VAL A 12 4.78 -6.06 -8.23
C VAL A 12 5.07 -5.70 -6.79
N VAL A 13 4.69 -4.50 -6.38
CA VAL A 13 4.81 -4.02 -4.99
C VAL A 13 3.42 -3.92 -4.38
N ILE A 14 3.23 -4.60 -3.24
CA ILE A 14 1.96 -4.62 -2.51
C ILE A 14 2.14 -3.89 -1.19
N GLY A 15 1.47 -2.75 -1.05
CA GLY A 15 1.47 -1.96 0.18
C GLY A 15 0.46 -2.49 1.20
N LEU A 16 0.92 -2.82 2.41
CA LEU A 16 0.05 -3.27 3.50
C LEU A 16 -0.06 -2.15 4.55
N ALA A 17 -1.24 -1.58 4.70
CA ALA A 17 -1.49 -0.56 5.71
C ALA A 17 -2.95 -0.64 6.17
N ALA A 18 -3.20 -1.26 7.34
CA ALA A 18 -4.55 -1.34 7.91
C ALA A 18 -5.21 0.05 8.02
N SER A 19 -4.43 1.06 8.44
CA SER A 19 -4.85 2.46 8.55
C SER A 19 -5.04 3.18 7.20
N GLY A 20 -4.57 2.59 6.10
CA GLY A 20 -4.60 3.20 4.77
C GLY A 20 -3.63 4.35 4.54
N ARG A 21 -2.89 4.81 5.57
CA ARG A 21 -2.13 6.08 5.55
C ARG A 21 -0.71 6.00 6.12
N THR A 22 -0.15 4.81 6.27
CA THR A 22 1.21 4.63 6.81
C THR A 22 2.23 5.29 5.86
N PRO A 23 2.95 6.35 6.26
CA PRO A 23 3.80 7.14 5.36
C PRO A 23 4.83 6.30 4.59
N TYR A 24 5.48 5.37 5.28
CA TYR A 24 6.42 4.45 4.63
C TYR A 24 5.81 3.68 3.47
N VAL A 25 4.56 3.21 3.61
CA VAL A 25 3.88 2.40 2.61
C VAL A 25 3.42 3.27 1.44
N LEU A 26 2.91 4.47 1.74
CA LEU A 26 2.53 5.49 0.73
C LEU A 26 3.72 5.82 -0.19
N GLU A 27 4.87 6.13 0.40
CA GLU A 27 6.09 6.44 -0.36
C GLU A 27 6.64 5.22 -1.09
N ALA A 28 6.55 4.03 -0.50
CA ALA A 28 7.03 2.79 -1.12
C ALA A 28 6.25 2.44 -2.40
N VAL A 29 4.92 2.51 -2.38
CA VAL A 29 4.11 2.22 -3.58
C VAL A 29 4.24 3.33 -4.62
N THR A 30 4.37 4.59 -4.20
CA THR A 30 4.60 5.72 -5.10
C THR A 30 5.92 5.55 -5.85
N TYR A 31 7.01 5.29 -5.13
CA TYR A 31 8.31 5.00 -5.75
C TYR A 31 8.26 3.79 -6.69
N ALA A 32 7.59 2.70 -6.29
CA ALA A 32 7.45 1.52 -7.14
C ALA A 32 6.74 1.86 -8.46
N ARG A 33 5.71 2.71 -8.41
CA ARG A 33 4.99 3.19 -9.59
C ARG A 33 5.88 4.06 -10.49
N GLU A 34 6.69 4.95 -9.93
CA GLU A 34 7.65 5.77 -10.68
C GLU A 34 8.68 4.92 -11.45
N ILE A 35 9.09 3.78 -10.88
CA ILE A 35 9.97 2.79 -11.53
C ILE A 35 9.24 1.96 -12.61
N GLY A 36 7.91 2.09 -12.70
CA GLY A 36 7.06 1.35 -13.64
C GLY A 36 6.63 -0.03 -13.16
N ALA A 37 6.87 -0.37 -11.89
CA ALA A 37 6.37 -1.61 -11.29
C ALA A 37 4.84 -1.54 -11.15
N LYS A 38 4.19 -2.71 -11.17
CA LYS A 38 2.76 -2.79 -10.84
C LYS A 38 2.56 -2.64 -9.34
N THR A 39 1.47 -1.98 -8.96
CA THR A 39 1.23 -1.64 -7.56
C THR A 39 -0.17 -2.06 -7.10
N ALA A 40 -0.25 -2.59 -5.88
CA ALA A 40 -1.52 -2.90 -5.22
C ALA A 40 -1.46 -2.47 -3.74
N SER A 41 -2.61 -2.33 -3.11
CA SER A 41 -2.69 -2.06 -1.67
C SER A 41 -3.71 -2.96 -0.99
N ILE A 42 -3.49 -3.21 0.30
CA ILE A 42 -4.49 -3.79 1.22
C ILE A 42 -4.62 -2.88 2.44
N SER A 43 -5.83 -2.42 2.71
CA SER A 43 -6.19 -1.60 3.87
C SER A 43 -7.48 -2.09 4.52
N CYS A 44 -7.72 -1.67 5.77
CA CYS A 44 -8.91 -2.04 6.54
C CYS A 44 -9.87 -0.85 6.75
N VAL A 45 -9.69 0.21 5.96
CA VAL A 45 -10.47 1.45 6.03
C VAL A 45 -11.02 1.81 4.66
N GLN A 46 -12.16 2.48 4.66
CA GLN A 46 -12.76 3.03 3.45
C GLN A 46 -12.01 4.29 3.02
N ASP A 47 -11.91 4.52 1.70
CA ASP A 47 -11.29 5.72 1.12
C ASP A 47 -9.85 5.94 1.63
N ALA A 48 -9.07 4.85 1.66
CA ALA A 48 -7.72 4.88 2.18
C ALA A 48 -6.82 5.84 1.37
N GLU A 49 -5.94 6.59 2.03
CA GLU A 49 -5.00 7.51 1.37
C GLU A 49 -4.10 6.81 0.35
N ILE A 50 -3.80 5.52 0.56
CA ILE A 50 -3.02 4.69 -0.37
C ILE A 50 -3.81 4.24 -1.61
N SER A 51 -5.14 4.20 -1.56
CA SER A 51 -5.98 3.70 -2.64
C SER A 51 -5.78 4.40 -3.99
N PRO A 52 -5.71 5.74 -4.07
CA PRO A 52 -5.44 6.42 -5.35
C PRO A 52 -3.99 6.27 -5.84
N LEU A 53 -3.06 5.80 -4.98
CA LEU A 53 -1.63 5.72 -5.32
C LEU A 53 -1.24 4.41 -6.01
N VAL A 54 -2.14 3.42 -6.07
CA VAL A 54 -1.87 2.09 -6.62
C VAL A 54 -2.68 1.77 -7.88
N ASP A 55 -2.37 0.67 -8.58
CA ASP A 55 -3.17 0.19 -9.72
C ASP A 55 -4.37 -0.64 -9.28
N ALA A 56 -4.22 -1.39 -8.18
CA ALA A 56 -5.25 -2.29 -7.65
C ALA A 56 -5.43 -2.10 -6.13
N PRO A 57 -6.32 -1.18 -5.70
CA PRO A 57 -6.62 -1.01 -4.28
C PRO A 57 -7.59 -2.08 -3.78
N ILE A 58 -7.32 -2.63 -2.59
CA ILE A 58 -8.19 -3.58 -1.90
C ILE A 58 -8.51 -3.04 -0.50
N GLU A 59 -9.75 -2.60 -0.30
CA GLU A 59 -10.25 -2.10 0.99
C GLU A 59 -11.14 -3.18 1.63
N VAL A 60 -10.70 -3.71 2.77
CA VAL A 60 -11.39 -4.78 3.50
C VAL A 60 -11.98 -4.23 4.79
N LEU A 61 -13.26 -3.86 4.75
CA LEU A 61 -13.96 -3.30 5.90
C LEU A 61 -14.27 -4.40 6.93
N VAL A 62 -13.37 -4.59 7.90
CA VAL A 62 -13.47 -5.64 8.94
C VAL A 62 -14.17 -5.20 10.23
N GLY A 63 -14.42 -3.89 10.39
CA GLY A 63 -14.94 -3.32 11.63
C GLY A 63 -13.84 -3.01 12.66
N PRO A 64 -14.21 -2.53 13.86
CA PRO A 64 -13.24 -2.20 14.91
C PRO A 64 -12.57 -3.44 15.48
N GLU A 65 -11.29 -3.31 15.83
CA GLU A 65 -10.54 -4.34 16.54
C GLU A 65 -11.07 -4.54 17.96
N VAL A 66 -10.86 -5.74 18.50
CA VAL A 66 -11.25 -6.09 19.89
C VAL A 66 -10.51 -5.21 20.91
N VAL A 67 -9.25 -4.91 20.61
CA VAL A 67 -8.43 -3.94 21.33
C VAL A 67 -8.15 -2.80 20.36
N THR A 68 -8.62 -1.60 20.65
CA THR A 68 -8.50 -0.46 19.74
C THR A 68 -7.04 -0.18 19.36
N GLY A 69 -6.70 -0.31 18.07
CA GLY A 69 -5.38 0.00 17.50
C GLY A 69 -4.39 -1.17 17.53
N SER A 70 -4.88 -2.41 17.60
CA SER A 70 -4.12 -3.67 17.71
C SER A 70 -4.23 -4.56 16.48
#